data_AF-A0A957NHL4-F1
#
_entry.id   AF-A0A957NHL4-F1
#
_cell.length_a   1.000
_cell.length_b   1.000
_cell.length_c   1.000
_cell.angle_alpha   90.00
_cell.angle_beta   90.00
_cell.angle_gamma   90.00
#
_symmetry.space_group_name_H-M   'P 1'
#
loop_
_entity.id
_entity.type
_entity.pdbx_description
1 polymer ?
#
loop_
_entity_poly.entity_id
_entity_poly.type
_entity_poly.pdbx_seq_one_letter_code
_entity_poly.pdbx_strand_id
1 'polypeptide(L)'
;MYIPFLPLTQRASILGFLLAAFLIVLVMINGSSILIPITISVGLWLIINDLTNVIHRIKIGPFQCPRGLAMIVGLVLITFVMLRVAGVVYFSAIDFMSRWPEYMKNLEALIATIPNRVWTTLLGNEARRGVDVVDQLFVYGADYFSTYMTTLIASMASLFSNAIYVVVYVIFLLLEQETFSAKARNMFQDDEQRGEFQIIMR
;
A
#
# COMPACT_ATOMS: atom_id res chain seq x y z
N MET A 1 -31.91 48.54 -1.79
CA MET A 1 -31.89 47.31 -0.97
C MET A 1 -30.49 47.17 -0.41
N TYR A 2 -30.22 47.73 0.77
CA TYR A 2 -28.89 47.76 1.39
C TYR A 2 -28.63 46.41 2.05
N ILE A 3 -27.62 45.67 1.55
CA ILE A 3 -27.10 44.50 2.23
C ILE A 3 -26.24 45.04 3.38
N PRO A 4 -26.60 44.80 4.65
CA PRO A 4 -25.80 45.28 5.77
C PRO A 4 -24.42 44.62 5.71
N PHE A 5 -23.36 45.41 5.83
CA PHE A 5 -22.00 44.90 5.93
C PHE A 5 -21.88 44.12 7.24
N LEU A 6 -21.95 42.79 7.17
CA LEU A 6 -21.67 41.93 8.31
C LEU A 6 -20.25 42.22 8.86
N PRO A 7 -20.05 42.22 10.20
CA PRO A 7 -18.74 42.39 10.80
C PRO A 7 -17.76 41.32 10.29
N LEU A 8 -16.48 41.69 10.14
CA LEU A 8 -15.41 40.85 9.56
C LEU A 8 -15.32 39.45 10.20
N THR A 9 -15.62 39.34 11.50
CA THR A 9 -15.66 38.08 12.24
C THR A 9 -16.80 37.16 11.79
N GLN A 10 -17.99 37.71 11.50
CA GLN A 10 -19.14 36.93 11.01
C GLN A 10 -18.90 36.42 9.58
N ARG A 11 -18.20 37.18 8.75
CA ARG A 11 -17.80 36.74 7.39
C ARG A 11 -16.83 35.56 7.45
N ALA A 12 -15.84 35.60 8.34
CA ALA A 12 -14.89 34.51 8.54
C ALA A 12 -15.59 33.23 9.05
N SER A 13 -16.54 33.37 9.99
CA SER A 13 -17.31 32.23 10.50
C SER A 13 -18.22 31.60 9.43
N ILE A 14 -18.90 32.41 8.60
CA ILE A 14 -19.74 31.91 7.51
C ILE A 14 -18.90 31.21 6.43
N LEU A 15 -17.74 31.78 6.07
CA LEU A 15 -16.79 31.15 5.17
C LEU A 15 -16.27 29.83 5.72
N GLY A 16 -15.91 29.79 7.01
CA GLY A 16 -15.47 28.57 7.68
C GLY A 16 -16.56 27.49 7.68
N PHE A 17 -17.81 27.87 7.95
CA PHE A 17 -18.96 26.95 7.93
C PHE A 17 -19.21 26.40 6.51
N LEU A 18 -19.21 27.27 5.49
CA LEU A 18 -19.38 26.86 4.10
C LEU A 18 -18.24 25.94 3.62
N LEU A 19 -17.01 26.23 4.02
CA LEU A 19 -15.85 25.40 3.71
C LEU A 19 -15.93 24.03 4.38
N ALA A 20 -16.33 23.97 5.65
CA ALA A 20 -16.55 22.72 6.36
C ALA A 20 -17.68 21.89 5.73
N ALA A 21 -18.81 22.51 5.41
CA ALA A 21 -19.94 21.85 4.75
C ALA A 21 -19.53 21.30 3.37
N PHE A 22 -18.78 22.08 2.58
CA PHE A 22 -18.25 21.64 1.30
C PHE A 22 -17.31 20.44 1.43
N LEU A 23 -16.38 20.48 2.39
CA LEU A 23 -15.47 19.37 2.68
C LEU A 23 -16.22 18.10 3.09
N ILE A 24 -17.26 18.22 3.93
CA ILE A 24 -18.08 17.09 4.36
C ILE A 24 -18.77 16.45 3.15
N VAL A 25 -19.38 17.25 2.27
CA VAL A 25 -20.02 16.73 1.04
C VAL A 25 -18.99 16.06 0.12
N LEU A 26 -17.80 16.65 -0.03
CA LEU A 26 -16.71 16.07 -0.81
C LEU A 26 -16.29 14.70 -0.28
N VAL A 27 -16.14 14.59 1.05
CA VAL A 27 -15.84 13.34 1.76
C VAL A 27 -17.00 12.36 1.64
N MET A 28 -18.27 12.80 1.65
CA MET A 28 -19.41 11.90 1.53
C MET A 28 -19.51 11.28 0.12
N ILE A 29 -19.12 12.02 -0.92
CA ILE A 29 -19.09 11.53 -2.31
C ILE A 29 -17.89 10.62 -2.56
N ASN A 30 -16.71 10.98 -2.04
CA ASN A 30 -15.45 10.26 -2.28
C ASN A 30 -14.99 9.45 -1.07
N GLY A 31 -15.92 9.09 -0.18
CA GLY A 31 -15.62 8.58 1.15
C GLY A 31 -14.72 7.36 1.10
N SER A 32 -15.01 6.40 0.23
CA SER A 32 -14.18 5.21 0.06
C SER A 32 -12.75 5.54 -0.38
N SER A 33 -12.58 6.42 -1.36
CA SER A 33 -11.28 6.81 -1.92
C SER A 33 -10.37 7.53 -0.90
N ILE A 34 -10.96 8.19 0.10
CA ILE A 34 -10.23 8.91 1.16
C ILE A 34 -10.07 8.03 2.41
N LEU A 35 -11.13 7.34 2.82
CA LEU A 35 -11.17 6.54 4.05
C LEU A 35 -10.27 5.31 3.96
N ILE A 36 -10.16 4.65 2.79
CA ILE A 36 -9.33 3.45 2.64
C ILE A 36 -7.84 3.78 2.88
N PRO A 37 -7.23 4.76 2.19
CA PRO A 37 -5.84 5.15 2.46
C PRO A 37 -5.62 5.60 3.91
N ILE A 38 -6.55 6.36 4.50
CA ILE A 38 -6.45 6.80 5.90
C ILE A 38 -6.46 5.60 6.84
N THR A 39 -7.37 4.65 6.65
CA THR A 39 -7.49 3.46 7.50
C THR A 39 -6.20 2.64 7.47
N ILE A 40 -5.65 2.40 6.28
CA ILE A 40 -4.37 1.70 6.11
C ILE A 40 -3.24 2.49 6.78
N SER A 41 -3.24 3.82 6.62
CA SER A 41 -2.21 4.69 7.19
C SER A 41 -2.24 4.71 8.71
N VAL A 42 -3.42 4.66 9.34
CA VAL A 42 -3.55 4.52 10.80
C VAL A 42 -2.96 3.18 11.25
N GLY A 43 -3.24 2.09 10.54
CA GLY A 43 -2.63 0.79 10.82
C GLY A 43 -1.10 0.83 10.72
N LEU A 44 -0.57 1.41 9.64
CA LEU A 44 0.88 1.58 9.47
C LEU A 44 1.49 2.48 10.54
N TRP A 45 0.81 3.58 10.87
CA TRP A 45 1.22 4.51 11.91
C TRP A 45 1.38 3.81 13.27
N LEU A 46 0.46 2.91 13.65
CA LEU A 46 0.60 2.10 14.87
C LEU A 46 1.87 1.23 14.84
N ILE A 47 2.12 0.55 13.73
CA ILE A 47 3.32 -0.30 13.57
C ILE A 47 4.60 0.55 13.61
N ILE A 48 4.60 1.73 12.98
CA ILE A 48 5.73 2.66 13.02
C ILE A 48 5.99 3.12 14.45
N ASN A 49 4.95 3.41 15.23
CA ASN A 49 5.12 3.81 16.63
C ASN A 49 5.72 2.70 17.49
N ASP A 50 5.24 1.46 17.35
CA ASP A 50 5.81 0.33 18.06
C ASP A 50 7.28 0.10 17.67
N LEU A 51 7.58 0.18 16.37
CA LEU A 51 8.93 0.07 15.85
C LEU A 51 9.83 1.21 16.37
N THR A 52 9.30 2.42 16.43
CA THR A 52 9.98 3.60 16.99
C THR A 52 10.36 3.37 18.44
N ASN A 53 9.46 2.79 19.24
CA ASN A 53 9.72 2.46 20.64
C ASN A 53 10.83 1.41 20.78
N VAL A 54 10.84 0.40 19.90
CA VAL A 54 11.91 -0.60 19.84
C VAL A 54 13.25 0.07 19.51
N ILE A 55 13.30 0.89 18.46
CA ILE A 55 14.51 1.59 18.02
C ILE A 55 15.00 2.56 19.11
N HIS A 56 14.09 3.29 19.75
CA HIS A 56 14.42 4.24 20.81
C HIS A 56 15.03 3.57 22.05
N ARG A 57 14.68 2.32 22.33
CA ARG A 57 15.25 1.51 23.42
C ARG A 57 16.65 1.00 23.10
N ILE A 58 17.06 0.97 21.84
CA ILE A 58 18.41 0.56 21.45
C ILE A 58 19.40 1.65 21.89
N LYS A 59 20.27 1.29 22.82
CA LYS A 59 21.40 2.13 23.25
C LYS A 59 22.66 1.67 22.54
N ILE A 60 23.30 2.58 21.81
CA ILE A 60 24.60 2.33 21.19
C ILE A 60 25.63 3.08 22.04
N GLY A 61 26.18 2.37 23.04
CA GLY A 61 27.09 2.96 24.02
C GLY A 61 26.40 4.06 24.86
N PRO A 62 26.95 5.29 24.94
CA PRO A 62 26.34 6.39 25.68
C PRO A 62 25.20 7.10 24.92
N PHE A 63 25.05 6.83 23.62
CA PHE A 63 24.05 7.50 22.79
C PHE A 63 22.73 6.72 22.79
N GLN A 64 21.65 7.43 23.13
CA GLN A 64 20.27 6.97 22.96
C GLN A 64 19.65 7.69 21.77
N CYS A 65 19.04 6.94 20.86
CA CYS A 65 18.42 7.52 19.66
C CYS A 65 17.25 8.43 20.07
N PRO A 66 17.22 9.73 19.71
CA PRO A 66 16.09 10.61 20.04
C PRO A 66 14.82 10.14 19.31
N ARG A 67 13.66 10.31 19.95
CA ARG A 67 12.37 9.74 19.46
C ARG A 67 12.02 10.15 18.04
N GLY A 68 12.22 11.42 17.68
CA GLY A 68 11.97 11.89 16.30
C GLY A 68 12.85 11.22 15.25
N LEU A 69 14.11 10.92 15.58
CA LEU A 69 15.01 10.22 14.66
C LEU A 69 14.65 8.72 14.58
N ALA A 70 14.28 8.10 15.70
CA ALA A 70 13.75 6.73 15.72
C ALA A 70 12.46 6.58 14.89
N MET A 71 11.60 7.61 14.86
CA MET A 71 10.38 7.66 14.08
C MET A 71 10.63 7.75 12.58
N ILE A 72 11.58 8.61 12.16
CA ILE A 72 12.02 8.68 10.76
C ILE A 72 12.62 7.34 10.33
N VAL A 73 13.46 6.72 11.16
CA VAL A 73 14.03 5.40 10.86
C VAL A 73 12.93 4.35 10.76
N GLY A 74 11.94 4.35 11.64
CA GLY A 74 10.79 3.45 11.60
C GLY A 74 9.98 3.60 10.30
N LEU A 75 9.68 4.84 9.91
CA LEU A 75 9.00 5.15 8.64
C LEU A 75 9.81 4.62 7.44
N VAL A 76 11.09 4.97 7.35
CA VAL A 76 11.96 4.53 6.26
C VAL A 76 12.04 3.01 6.20
N LEU A 77 12.14 2.34 7.34
CA LEU A 77 12.23 0.88 7.41
C LEU A 77 10.95 0.21 6.91
N ILE A 78 9.77 0.67 7.35
CA ILE A 78 8.49 0.11 6.86
C ILE A 78 8.32 0.36 5.37
N THR A 79 8.55 1.59 4.90
CA THR A 79 8.46 1.91 3.48
C THR A 79 9.44 1.06 2.66
N PHE A 80 10.67 0.91 3.13
CA PHE A 80 11.67 0.06 2.49
C PHE A 80 11.20 -1.39 2.40
N VAL A 81 10.74 -1.99 3.51
CA VAL A 81 10.25 -3.38 3.52
C VAL A 81 9.08 -3.55 2.54
N MET A 82 8.10 -2.66 2.54
CA MET A 82 6.98 -2.71 1.59
C MET A 82 7.45 -2.67 0.13
N LEU A 83 8.34 -1.73 -0.20
CA LEU A 83 8.89 -1.60 -1.55
C LEU A 83 9.72 -2.83 -1.95
N ARG A 84 10.47 -3.42 -1.01
CA ARG A 84 11.25 -4.63 -1.26
C ARG A 84 10.34 -5.83 -1.53
N VAL A 85 9.30 -6.04 -0.73
CA VAL A 85 8.35 -7.15 -0.96
C VAL A 85 7.67 -7.00 -2.32
N ALA A 86 7.12 -5.81 -2.60
CA ALA A 86 6.47 -5.55 -3.89
C ALA A 86 7.46 -5.70 -5.06
N GLY A 87 8.70 -5.23 -4.88
CA GLY A 87 9.74 -5.31 -5.89
C GLY A 87 10.15 -6.76 -6.19
N VAL A 88 10.32 -7.59 -5.17
CA VAL A 88 10.64 -9.02 -5.35
C VAL A 88 9.57 -9.70 -6.19
N VAL A 89 8.29 -9.48 -5.89
CA VAL A 89 7.18 -10.06 -6.67
C VAL A 89 7.20 -9.54 -8.10
N TYR A 90 7.34 -8.22 -8.29
CA TYR A 90 7.37 -7.58 -9.60
C TYR A 90 8.51 -8.08 -10.49
N PHE A 91 9.74 -8.07 -9.98
CA PHE A 91 10.90 -8.53 -10.73
C PHE A 91 10.86 -10.04 -10.98
N SER A 92 10.30 -10.82 -10.05
CA SER A 92 10.10 -12.26 -10.26
C SER A 92 9.11 -12.52 -11.41
N ALA A 93 8.03 -11.74 -11.51
CA ALA A 93 7.07 -11.87 -12.60
C ALA A 93 7.69 -11.51 -13.97
N ILE A 94 8.51 -10.45 -14.01
CA ILE A 94 9.23 -10.06 -15.24
C ILE A 94 10.26 -11.12 -15.65
N ASP A 95 11.08 -11.59 -14.71
CA ASP A 95 12.09 -12.62 -14.97
C ASP A 95 11.40 -13.90 -15.47
N PHE A 96 10.29 -14.29 -14.85
CA PHE A 96 9.48 -15.43 -15.29
C PHE A 96 8.96 -15.26 -16.72
N MET A 97 8.39 -14.10 -17.05
CA MET A 97 7.90 -13.82 -18.41
C MET A 97 9.03 -13.88 -19.44
N SER A 98 10.22 -13.38 -19.12
CA SER A 98 11.37 -13.40 -20.02
C SER A 98 11.87 -14.83 -20.32
N ARG A 99 11.73 -15.74 -19.36
CA ARG A 99 12.12 -17.16 -19.47
C ARG A 99 11.00 -18.07 -19.94
N TRP A 100 9.77 -17.56 -20.05
CA TRP A 100 8.62 -18.34 -20.50
C TRP A 100 8.87 -19.11 -21.81
N PRO A 101 9.47 -18.52 -22.87
CA PRO A 101 9.76 -19.26 -24.10
C PRO A 101 10.73 -20.43 -23.89
N GLU A 102 11.72 -20.26 -23.02
CA GLU A 102 12.69 -21.31 -22.69
C GLU A 102 12.02 -22.45 -21.90
N TYR A 103 11.16 -22.11 -20.93
CA TYR A 103 10.38 -23.11 -20.20
C TYR A 103 9.48 -23.92 -21.14
N MET A 104 8.87 -23.27 -22.13
CA MET A 104 8.03 -23.94 -23.12
C MET A 104 8.84 -24.88 -24.02
N LYS A 105 10.02 -24.46 -24.48
CA LYS A 105 10.92 -25.33 -25.26
C LYS A 105 11.38 -26.56 -24.47
N ASN A 106 11.71 -26.38 -23.19
CA ASN A 106 12.10 -27.49 -22.32
C ASN A 106 10.92 -28.43 -22.04
N LEU A 107 9.72 -27.88 -21.90
CA LEU A 107 8.48 -28.65 -21.74
C LEU A 107 8.17 -29.47 -22.99
N GLU A 108 8.29 -28.88 -24.18
CA GLU A 108 8.14 -29.56 -25.47
C GLU A 108 9.13 -30.72 -25.60
N ALA A 109 10.41 -30.49 -25.26
CA ALA A 109 11.44 -31.52 -25.25
C ALA A 109 11.12 -32.67 -24.29
N LEU A 110 10.63 -32.36 -23.08
CA LEU A 110 10.22 -33.37 -22.11
C LEU A 110 9.02 -34.18 -22.61
N ILE A 111 8.04 -33.53 -23.22
CA ILE A 111 6.85 -34.18 -23.77
C ILE A 111 7.18 -35.04 -24.99
N ALA A 112 8.15 -34.62 -25.81
CA ALA A 112 8.68 -35.40 -26.92
C ALA A 112 9.37 -36.70 -26.46
N THR A 113 9.87 -36.78 -25.22
CA THR A 113 10.45 -38.02 -24.67
C THR A 113 9.40 -39.06 -24.28
N ILE A 114 8.13 -38.66 -24.13
CA ILE A 114 7.05 -39.57 -23.72
C ILE A 114 6.59 -40.37 -24.94
N PRO A 115 6.57 -41.72 -24.87
CA PRO A 115 6.16 -42.57 -25.99
C PRO A 115 4.72 -42.28 -26.45
N ASN A 116 4.49 -42.20 -27.76
CA ASN A 116 3.17 -41.95 -28.37
C ASN A 116 2.04 -42.87 -27.87
N ARG A 117 2.36 -44.12 -27.51
CA ARG A 117 1.43 -45.07 -26.89
C ARG A 117 0.80 -44.56 -25.59
N VAL A 118 1.54 -43.80 -24.79
CA VAL A 118 1.05 -43.20 -23.53
C VAL A 118 0.06 -42.08 -23.84
N TRP A 119 0.38 -41.22 -24.82
CA TRP A 119 -0.51 -40.15 -25.27
C TRP A 119 -1.83 -40.68 -25.84
N THR A 120 -1.78 -41.74 -26.65
CA THR A 120 -2.99 -42.37 -27.20
C THR A 120 -3.86 -43.03 -26.13
N THR A 121 -3.29 -43.51 -25.03
CA THR A 121 -4.06 -44.08 -23.90
C THR A 121 -4.69 -42.98 -23.03
N LEU A 122 -4.03 -41.83 -22.87
CA LEU A 122 -4.51 -40.74 -22.02
C LEU A 122 -5.55 -39.84 -22.70
N LEU A 123 -5.39 -39.57 -24.00
CA LEU A 123 -6.17 -38.58 -24.75
C LEU A 123 -7.02 -39.18 -25.87
N GLY A 124 -6.97 -40.51 -26.05
CA GLY A 124 -7.66 -41.20 -27.13
C GLY A 124 -7.01 -40.99 -28.50
N ASN A 125 -7.69 -41.44 -29.57
CA ASN A 125 -7.15 -41.48 -30.93
C ASN A 125 -6.98 -40.10 -31.58
N GLU A 126 -7.44 -39.02 -30.94
CA GLU A 126 -7.41 -37.67 -31.50
C GLU A 126 -6.08 -36.94 -31.27
N ALA A 127 -5.32 -37.31 -30.23
CA ALA A 127 -3.97 -36.79 -30.00
C ALA A 127 -2.93 -37.66 -30.72
N ARG A 128 -2.60 -37.32 -31.98
CA ARG A 128 -1.61 -38.06 -32.78
C ARG A 128 -0.20 -38.00 -32.17
N ARG A 129 0.16 -36.92 -31.44
CA ARG A 129 1.39 -36.77 -30.65
C ARG A 129 1.17 -35.86 -29.44
N GLY A 130 1.94 -36.07 -28.38
CA GLY A 130 1.96 -35.14 -27.23
C GLY A 130 2.42 -33.72 -27.59
N VAL A 131 3.24 -33.57 -28.64
CA VAL A 131 3.73 -32.28 -29.14
C VAL A 131 2.58 -31.42 -29.70
N ASP A 132 1.59 -32.01 -30.38
CA ASP A 132 0.45 -31.26 -30.94
C ASP A 132 -0.42 -30.63 -29.82
N VAL A 133 -0.46 -31.28 -28.65
CA VAL A 133 -1.17 -30.79 -27.45
C VAL A 133 -0.43 -29.61 -26.82
N VAL A 134 0.91 -29.67 -26.81
CA VAL A 134 1.77 -28.57 -26.32
C VAL A 134 1.68 -27.38 -27.24
N ASP A 135 1.71 -27.58 -28.56
CA ASP A 135 1.59 -26.49 -29.54
C ASP A 135 0.23 -25.79 -29.42
N GLN A 136 -0.87 -26.53 -29.26
CA GLN A 136 -2.17 -25.93 -28.99
C GLN A 136 -2.19 -25.18 -27.64
N LEU A 137 -1.65 -25.78 -26.58
CA LEU A 137 -1.50 -25.11 -25.28
C LEU A 137 -0.59 -23.88 -25.35
N PHE A 138 0.41 -23.88 -26.22
CA PHE A 138 1.34 -22.77 -26.41
C PHE A 138 0.66 -21.63 -27.17
N VAL A 139 0.02 -21.91 -28.30
CA VAL A 139 -0.65 -20.87 -29.10
C VAL A 139 -1.80 -20.22 -28.34
N TYR A 140 -2.66 -21.01 -27.70
CA TYR A 140 -3.76 -20.46 -26.91
C TYR A 140 -3.26 -19.94 -25.56
N GLY A 141 -2.43 -20.70 -24.86
CA GLY A 141 -1.96 -20.34 -23.51
C GLY A 141 -0.99 -19.18 -23.47
N ALA A 142 -0.14 -18.97 -24.49
CA ALA A 142 0.84 -17.88 -24.47
C ALA A 142 0.18 -16.49 -24.52
N ASP A 143 -0.89 -16.32 -25.30
CA ASP A 143 -1.61 -15.05 -25.39
C ASP A 143 -2.36 -14.73 -24.09
N TYR A 144 -3.07 -15.71 -23.53
CA TYR A 144 -3.73 -15.55 -22.22
C TYR A 144 -2.72 -15.33 -21.09
N PHE A 145 -1.61 -16.07 -21.11
CA PHE A 145 -0.57 -15.97 -20.10
C PHE A 145 0.14 -14.62 -20.16
N SER A 146 0.52 -14.16 -21.35
CA SER A 146 1.12 -12.84 -21.57
C SER A 146 0.18 -11.72 -21.13
N THR A 147 -1.10 -11.78 -21.49
CA THR A 147 -2.11 -10.79 -21.10
C THR A 147 -2.33 -10.77 -19.59
N TYR A 148 -2.40 -11.94 -18.95
CA TYR A 148 -2.60 -12.04 -17.51
C TYR A 148 -1.36 -11.54 -16.75
N MET A 149 -0.17 -11.93 -17.18
CA MET A 149 1.09 -11.48 -16.57
C MET A 149 1.34 -9.99 -16.76
N THR A 150 1.07 -9.43 -17.95
CA THR A 150 1.17 -7.98 -18.19
C THR A 150 0.17 -7.20 -17.33
N THR A 151 -1.05 -7.72 -17.16
CA THR A 151 -2.06 -7.15 -16.25
C THR A 151 -1.60 -7.21 -14.78
N LEU A 152 -0.99 -8.32 -14.38
CA LEU A 152 -0.42 -8.49 -13.03
C LEU A 152 0.71 -7.50 -12.78
N ILE A 153 1.64 -7.37 -13.73
CA ILE A 153 2.74 -6.39 -13.70
C ILE A 153 2.20 -4.96 -13.64
N ALA A 154 1.19 -4.63 -14.44
CA ALA A 154 0.54 -3.31 -14.45
C ALA A 154 -0.17 -3.03 -13.11
N SER A 155 -0.82 -4.03 -12.52
CA SER A 155 -1.44 -3.92 -11.20
C SER A 155 -0.40 -3.69 -10.10
N MET A 156 0.76 -4.35 -10.18
CA MET A 156 1.86 -4.09 -9.24
C MET A 156 2.41 -2.66 -9.42
N ALA A 157 2.61 -2.21 -10.66
CA ALA A 157 3.02 -0.84 -10.94
C ALA A 157 2.00 0.20 -10.41
N SER A 158 0.71 -0.09 -10.52
CA SER A 158 -0.33 0.79 -9.97
C SER A 158 -0.36 0.77 -8.44
N LEU A 159 -0.05 -0.35 -7.78
CA LEU A 159 0.15 -0.40 -6.33
C LEU A 159 1.31 0.48 -5.89
N PHE A 160 2.45 0.47 -6.60
CA PHE A 160 3.56 1.38 -6.31
C PHE A 160 3.17 2.85 -6.46
N SER A 161 2.41 3.18 -7.51
CA SER A 161 1.89 4.53 -7.72
C SER A 161 0.96 4.93 -6.58
N ASN A 162 0.02 4.06 -6.18
CA ASN A 162 -0.94 4.34 -5.11
C ASN A 162 -0.32 4.32 -3.71
N ALA A 163 0.80 3.61 -3.51
CA ALA A 163 1.53 3.59 -2.24
C ALA A 163 2.01 4.99 -1.83
N ILE A 164 2.21 5.89 -2.80
CA ILE A 164 2.58 7.29 -2.49
C ILE A 164 1.51 7.98 -1.67
N TYR A 165 0.22 7.73 -1.94
CA TYR A 165 -0.88 8.31 -1.17
C TYR A 165 -0.81 7.83 0.27
N VAL A 166 -0.67 6.52 0.47
CA VAL A 166 -0.55 5.93 1.82
C VAL A 166 0.65 6.52 2.56
N VAL A 167 1.82 6.63 1.92
CA VAL A 167 3.01 7.24 2.54
C VAL A 167 2.76 8.71 2.91
N VAL A 168 2.12 9.49 2.05
CA VAL A 168 1.76 10.89 2.35
C VAL A 168 0.82 10.98 3.56
N TYR A 169 -0.20 10.11 3.64
CA TYR A 169 -1.11 10.06 4.78
C TYR A 169 -0.40 9.64 6.07
N VAL A 170 0.51 8.66 6.00
CA VAL A 170 1.33 8.28 7.15
C VAL A 170 2.21 9.44 7.62
N ILE A 171 2.90 10.14 6.71
CA ILE A 171 3.70 11.32 7.05
C ILE A 171 2.83 12.39 7.70
N PHE A 172 1.64 12.64 7.15
CA PHE A 172 0.68 13.58 7.73
C PHE A 172 0.29 13.18 9.15
N LEU A 173 -0.02 11.90 9.41
CA LEU A 173 -0.33 11.41 10.76
C LEU A 173 0.86 11.55 11.72
N LEU A 174 2.07 11.24 11.25
CA LEU A 174 3.30 11.38 12.04
C LEU A 174 3.59 12.85 12.40
N LEU A 175 3.38 13.79 11.46
CA LEU A 175 3.54 15.23 11.70
C LEU A 175 2.45 15.77 12.62
N GLU A 176 1.19 15.37 12.41
CA GLU A 176 0.08 15.82 13.25
C GLU A 176 0.20 15.26 14.66
N GLN A 177 0.76 14.07 14.88
CA GLN A 177 0.96 13.50 16.22
C GLN A 177 1.73 14.45 17.17
N GLU A 178 2.78 15.13 16.69
CA GLU A 178 3.58 16.07 17.48
C GLU A 178 2.77 17.34 17.85
N THR A 179 1.87 17.80 16.96
CA THR A 179 1.04 19.00 17.18
C THR A 179 -0.28 18.69 17.89
N PHE A 180 -0.80 17.46 17.76
CA PHE A 180 -2.05 17.00 18.34
C PHE A 180 -1.97 16.99 19.87
N SER A 181 -0.82 16.63 20.44
CA SER A 181 -0.56 16.72 21.89
C SER A 181 -0.62 18.14 22.44
N ALA A 182 -0.43 19.18 21.60
CA ALA A 182 -0.62 20.57 21.98
C ALA A 182 -2.09 21.01 21.80
N LYS A 183 -2.74 20.61 20.71
CA LYS A 183 -4.17 20.90 20.45
C LYS A 183 -5.10 20.24 21.48
N ALA A 184 -4.89 18.96 21.80
CA ALA A 184 -5.66 18.23 22.80
C ALA A 184 -5.53 18.87 24.18
N ARG A 185 -4.33 19.34 24.55
CA ARG A 185 -4.09 20.04 25.83
C ARG A 185 -4.83 21.37 25.95
N ASN A 186 -5.05 22.05 24.82
CA ASN A 186 -5.82 23.29 24.77
C ASN A 186 -7.34 23.06 24.68
N MET A 187 -7.79 21.83 24.40
CA MET A 187 -9.21 21.44 24.50
C MET A 187 -9.65 21.18 25.94
N PHE A 188 -8.73 20.88 26.86
CA PHE A 188 -9.02 20.74 28.30
C PHE A 188 -8.64 22.03 29.04
N GLN A 189 -9.66 22.84 29.38
CA GLN A 189 -9.52 24.08 30.15
C GLN A 189 -9.34 23.85 31.66
N ASP A 190 -9.66 22.65 32.19
CA ASP A 190 -9.60 22.35 33.62
C ASP A 190 -8.28 21.63 34.00
N ASP A 191 -7.60 22.14 35.03
CA ASP A 191 -6.30 21.63 35.50
C ASP A 191 -6.39 20.24 36.17
N GLU A 192 -7.58 19.79 36.54
CA GLU A 192 -7.81 18.51 37.23
C GLU A 192 -7.82 17.30 36.27
N GLN A 193 -8.27 17.47 35.02
CA GLN A 193 -8.26 16.39 33.99
C GLN A 193 -6.91 16.21 33.28
N ARG A 194 -5.94 17.10 33.54
CA ARG A 194 -4.60 17.04 32.93
C ARG A 194 -3.73 15.89 33.48
N GLY A 195 -4.03 15.43 34.69
CA GLY A 195 -3.29 14.34 35.34
C GLY A 195 -3.52 12.96 34.70
N GLU A 196 -4.76 12.65 34.31
CA GLU A 196 -5.09 11.34 33.74
C GLU A 196 -4.63 11.20 32.28
N PHE A 197 -4.68 12.28 31.50
CA PHE A 197 -4.26 12.24 30.08
C PHE A 197 -2.74 12.02 29.93
N GLN A 198 -1.93 12.46 30.92
CA GLN A 198 -0.49 12.23 30.93
C GLN A 198 -0.10 10.78 31.24
N ILE A 199 -0.98 10.01 31.90
CA ILE A 199 -0.73 8.59 32.22
C ILE A 199 -0.90 7.71 30.98
N ILE A 200 -1.77 8.09 30.04
CA ILE A 200 -2.06 7.31 28.81
C ILE A 200 -1.06 7.60 27.67
N MET A 201 -0.41 8.76 27.66
CA MET A 201 0.49 9.20 26.58
C MET A 201 1.98 8.82 26.76
N ARG A 202 2.34 8.02 27.75
CA ARG A 202 3.73 7.66 28.06
C ARG A 202 4.24 6.45 27.27
#